data_AF-A0A7Z9HV79-F1
#
_entry.id   AF-A0A7Z9HV79-F1
#
_cell.length_a   1.000
_cell.length_b   1.000
_cell.length_c   1.000
_cell.angle_alpha   90.00
_cell.angle_beta   90.00
_cell.angle_gamma   90.00
#
_symmetry.space_group_name_H-M   'P 1'
#
loop_
_entity.id
_entity.type
_entity.pdbx_description
1 polymer ?
#
loop_
_entity_poly.entity_id
_entity_poly.type
_entity_poly.pdbx_seq_one_letter_code
_entity_poly.pdbx_strand_id
1 'polypeptide(L)'
;MRQNSVWAAMVIAAALLEATWPQALSLQRVVPDLIVVLVVYFSIAEGAERGMYTGVLGGMFQDVAGNTGIGHHILCLVIIGYVVGRMASRLITENPYVKTVTVLLASMVHGILYLAVEYVQKVDMNALKMMSFSIVPQACFTALLTPFVFLLVSRLRSTPIQGT
;
A
#
# COMPACT_ATOMS: atom_id res chain seq x y z
N MET A 1 21.22 -8.14 8.81
CA MET A 1 21.31 -8.14 7.34
C MET A 1 20.25 -9.02 6.68
N ARG A 2 20.13 -10.30 7.05
CA ARG A 2 19.18 -11.26 6.44
C ARG A 2 17.70 -10.79 6.43
N GLN A 3 17.22 -10.13 7.49
CA GLN A 3 15.84 -9.62 7.55
C GLN A 3 15.58 -8.44 6.59
N ASN A 4 16.54 -7.55 6.38
CA ASN A 4 16.40 -6.42 5.45
C ASN A 4 16.28 -6.90 4.00
N SER A 5 17.03 -7.95 3.65
CA SER A 5 16.96 -8.55 2.31
C SER A 5 15.60 -9.21 2.05
N VAL A 6 15.04 -9.91 3.04
CA VAL A 6 13.70 -10.52 2.94
C VAL A 6 12.61 -9.45 2.81
N TRP A 7 12.69 -8.37 3.59
CA TRP A 7 11.80 -7.22 3.47
C TRP A 7 11.81 -6.63 2.05
N ALA A 8 12.98 -6.28 1.53
CA ALA A 8 13.09 -5.70 0.19
C ALA A 8 12.58 -6.66 -0.90
N ALA A 9 12.91 -7.95 -0.78
CA ALA A 9 12.43 -8.96 -1.73
C ALA A 9 10.90 -9.08 -1.75
N MET A 10 10.22 -8.99 -0.59
CA MET A 10 8.76 -9.00 -0.54
C MET A 10 8.14 -7.77 -1.19
N VAL A 11 8.72 -6.58 -0.96
CA VAL A 11 8.23 -5.33 -1.58
C VAL A 11 8.40 -5.40 -3.10
N ILE A 12 9.55 -5.84 -3.59
CA ILE A 12 9.82 -5.99 -5.01
C ILE A 12 8.89 -7.04 -5.63
N ALA A 13 8.73 -8.20 -4.99
CA ALA A 13 7.84 -9.25 -5.47
C ALA A 13 6.38 -8.78 -5.53
N ALA A 14 5.89 -8.06 -4.52
CA ALA A 14 4.55 -7.49 -4.52
C ALA A 14 4.39 -6.44 -5.63
N ALA A 15 5.37 -5.56 -5.83
CA ALA A 15 5.35 -4.56 -6.90
C ALA A 15 5.30 -5.20 -8.29
N LEU A 16 6.12 -6.24 -8.52
CA LEU A 16 6.11 -6.98 -9.79
C LEU A 16 4.79 -7.72 -10.01
N LEU A 17 4.23 -8.32 -8.95
CA LEU A 17 2.94 -8.98 -9.02
C LEU A 17 1.83 -7.99 -9.36
N GLU A 18 1.80 -6.84 -8.68
CA GLU A 18 0.84 -5.76 -8.92
C GLU A 18 0.96 -5.17 -10.33
N ALA A 19 2.18 -5.04 -10.86
CA ALA A 19 2.42 -4.57 -12.24
C ALA A 19 1.99 -5.59 -13.31
N THR A 20 2.03 -6.89 -13.00
CA THR A 20 1.73 -7.98 -13.96
C THR A 20 0.25 -8.39 -13.93
N TRP A 21 -0.40 -8.28 -12.77
CA TRP A 21 -1.80 -8.66 -12.54
C TRP A 21 -2.81 -8.08 -13.55
N PRO A 22 -2.73 -6.78 -13.93
CA PRO A 22 -3.71 -6.15 -14.81
C PRO A 22 -3.69 -6.73 -16.23
N GLN A 23 -2.54 -7.28 -16.65
CA GLN A 23 -2.36 -7.86 -17.98
C GLN A 23 -2.90 -9.30 -18.04
N ALA A 24 -2.87 -10.02 -16.92
CA ALA A 24 -3.28 -11.44 -16.86
C ALA A 24 -4.79 -11.64 -16.66
N LEU A 25 -5.48 -10.70 -16.01
CA LEU A 25 -6.90 -10.82 -15.64
C LEU A 25 -7.72 -9.74 -16.34
N SER A 26 -8.05 -9.95 -17.62
CA SER A 26 -8.86 -9.02 -18.45
C SER A 26 -10.30 -8.80 -17.97
N LEU A 27 -10.73 -9.39 -16.83
CA LEU A 27 -12.13 -9.47 -16.38
C LEU A 27 -12.51 -8.45 -15.29
N GLN A 28 -11.56 -7.81 -14.58
CA GLN A 28 -11.87 -6.74 -13.63
C GLN A 28 -10.81 -5.62 -13.69
N ARG A 29 -11.26 -4.40 -14.02
CA ARG A 29 -10.42 -3.18 -14.05
C ARG A 29 -9.92 -2.72 -12.68
N VAL A 30 -10.29 -3.40 -11.59
CA VAL A 30 -9.96 -2.99 -10.22
C VAL A 30 -8.82 -3.87 -9.72
N VAL A 31 -7.63 -3.28 -9.65
CA VAL A 31 -6.39 -3.94 -9.21
C VAL A 31 -6.16 -3.58 -7.75
N PRO A 32 -5.88 -4.55 -6.87
CA PRO A 32 -5.63 -4.26 -5.47
C PRO A 32 -4.23 -3.66 -5.30
N ASP A 33 -4.09 -2.76 -4.34
CA ASP A 33 -2.84 -2.06 -4.03
C ASP A 33 -2.06 -2.83 -2.96
N LEU A 34 -1.24 -3.78 -3.40
CA LEU A 34 -0.46 -4.64 -2.52
C LEU A 34 0.63 -3.84 -1.79
N ILE A 35 1.15 -2.79 -2.42
CA ILE A 35 2.14 -1.91 -1.83
C ILE A 35 1.57 -1.18 -0.61
N VAL A 36 0.36 -0.62 -0.67
CA VAL A 36 -0.29 -0.03 0.51
C VAL A 36 -0.42 -1.04 1.65
N VAL A 37 -0.80 -2.29 1.34
CA VAL A 37 -0.89 -3.35 2.38
C VAL A 37 0.44 -3.56 3.07
N LEU A 38 1.53 -3.65 2.30
CA LEU A 38 2.88 -3.84 2.85
C LEU A 38 3.35 -2.60 3.64
N VAL A 39 3.07 -1.39 3.14
CA VAL A 39 3.38 -0.15 3.87
C VAL A 39 2.71 -0.16 5.23
N VAL A 40 1.41 -0.45 5.29
CA VAL A 40 0.66 -0.53 6.56
C VAL A 40 1.23 -1.64 7.45
N TYR A 41 1.51 -2.82 6.89
CA TYR A 41 2.09 -3.93 7.65
C TYR A 41 3.42 -3.55 8.31
N PHE A 42 4.39 -3.04 7.56
CA PHE A 42 5.71 -2.69 8.11
C PHE A 42 5.66 -1.46 9.00
N SER A 43 4.73 -0.54 8.76
CA SER A 43 4.47 0.58 9.67
C SER A 43 4.00 0.10 11.04
N ILE A 44 3.11 -0.89 11.07
CA ILE A 44 2.59 -1.48 12.32
C ILE A 44 3.65 -2.36 12.99
N ALA A 45 4.36 -3.18 12.21
CA ALA A 45 5.27 -4.19 12.74
C ALA A 45 6.65 -3.64 13.18
N GLU A 46 7.16 -2.62 12.49
CA GLU A 46 8.52 -2.09 12.70
C GLU A 46 8.56 -0.56 12.85
N GLY A 47 7.41 0.10 12.83
CA GLY A 47 7.30 1.54 13.05
C GLY A 47 7.36 2.39 11.77
N ALA A 48 7.23 3.70 11.98
CA ALA A 48 7.06 4.69 10.91
C ALA A 48 8.21 4.68 9.88
N GLU A 49 9.47 4.59 10.32
CA GLU A 49 10.61 4.61 9.40
C GLU A 49 10.56 3.46 8.38
N ARG A 50 10.26 2.25 8.85
CA ARG A 50 10.12 1.07 7.97
C ARG A 50 8.93 1.18 7.04
N GLY A 51 7.82 1.73 7.52
CA GLY A 51 6.68 2.10 6.69
C GLY A 51 7.07 3.05 5.56
N MET A 52 7.78 4.12 5.89
CA MET A 52 8.23 5.13 4.93
C MET A 52 9.20 4.55 3.90
N TYR A 53 10.20 3.76 4.30
CA TYR A 53 11.12 3.10 3.36
C TYR A 53 10.38 2.13 2.43
N THR A 54 9.35 1.46 2.94
CA THR A 54 8.49 0.58 2.12
C THR A 54 7.72 1.41 1.10
N GLY A 55 7.22 2.57 1.50
CA GLY A 55 6.51 3.51 0.62
C GLY A 55 7.41 4.09 -0.47
N VAL A 56 8.67 4.42 -0.15
CA VAL A 56 9.65 4.88 -1.15
C VAL A 56 9.94 3.76 -2.16
N LEU A 57 10.29 2.57 -1.68
CA LEU A 57 10.67 1.48 -2.56
C LEU A 57 9.50 1.02 -3.43
N GLY A 58 8.35 0.73 -2.81
CA GLY A 58 7.15 0.27 -3.51
C GLY A 58 6.54 1.35 -4.41
N GLY A 59 6.47 2.60 -3.93
CA GLY A 59 5.98 3.73 -4.70
C GLY A 59 6.83 4.03 -5.92
N MET A 60 8.15 3.86 -5.84
CA MET A 60 9.03 3.98 -7.01
C MET A 60 8.68 2.95 -8.09
N PHE A 61 8.39 1.70 -7.72
CA PHE A 61 7.95 0.69 -8.68
C PHE A 61 6.57 0.99 -9.25
N GLN A 62 5.63 1.47 -8.44
CA GLN A 62 4.30 1.89 -8.92
C GLN A 62 4.42 3.05 -9.90
N ASP A 63 5.28 4.05 -9.62
CA ASP A 63 5.50 5.19 -10.51
C ASP A 63 6.05 4.74 -11.87
N VAL A 64 7.04 3.85 -11.86
CA VAL A 64 7.64 3.29 -13.09
C VAL A 64 6.63 2.42 -13.85
N ALA A 65 5.89 1.55 -13.17
CA ALA A 65 4.92 0.65 -13.81
C ALA A 65 3.70 1.39 -14.36
N GLY A 66 3.23 2.43 -13.66
CA GLY A 66 2.13 3.28 -14.08
C GLY A 66 2.50 4.33 -15.13
N ASN A 67 3.79 4.46 -15.46
CA ASN A 67 4.33 5.51 -16.32
C ASN A 67 3.92 6.92 -15.84
N THR A 68 3.87 7.10 -14.52
CA THR A 68 3.61 8.39 -13.87
C THR A 68 4.94 9.10 -13.58
N GLY A 69 4.88 10.39 -13.21
CA GLY A 69 6.08 11.10 -12.78
C GLY A 69 6.63 10.49 -11.50
N ILE A 70 7.96 10.26 -11.44
CA ILE A 70 8.63 9.78 -10.23
C ILE A 70 8.29 10.70 -9.06
N GLY A 71 7.80 10.12 -7.97
CA GLY A 71 7.41 10.85 -6.77
C GLY A 71 5.91 10.85 -6.50
N HIS A 72 5.08 10.48 -7.48
CA HIS A 72 3.62 10.55 -7.36
C HIS A 72 3.10 9.58 -6.29
N HIS A 73 3.38 8.28 -6.45
CA HIS A 73 3.06 7.26 -5.45
C HIS A 73 3.98 7.34 -4.22
N ILE A 74 5.26 7.67 -4.41
CA ILE A 74 6.23 7.76 -3.31
C ILE A 74 5.73 8.73 -2.23
N LEU A 75 5.29 9.93 -2.61
CA LEU A 75 4.84 10.95 -1.67
C LEU A 75 3.62 10.47 -0.89
N CYS A 76 2.63 9.90 -1.58
CA CYS A 76 1.40 9.42 -0.93
C CYS A 76 1.69 8.28 0.06
N LEU A 77 2.48 7.29 -0.35
CA LEU A 77 2.80 6.13 0.48
C LEU A 77 3.70 6.45 1.67
N VAL A 78 4.64 7.39 1.52
CA VAL A 78 5.48 7.84 2.63
C VAL A 78 4.64 8.53 3.72
N ILE A 79 3.69 9.38 3.32
CA ILE A 79 2.76 10.03 4.27
C ILE A 79 1.95 8.96 5.01
N ILE A 80 1.39 7.99 4.29
CA ILE A 80 0.62 6.89 4.87
C ILE A 80 1.48 6.09 5.85
N GLY A 81 2.68 5.68 5.45
CA GLY A 81 3.58 4.90 6.29
C GLY A 81 3.97 5.64 7.57
N TYR A 82 4.25 6.95 7.47
CA TYR A 82 4.52 7.78 8.63
C TYR A 82 3.33 7.86 9.59
N VAL A 83 2.14 8.21 9.08
CA VAL A 83 0.94 8.37 9.90
C VAL A 83 0.55 7.06 10.58
N VAL A 84 0.47 5.98 9.82
CA VAL A 84 0.13 4.64 10.34
C VAL A 84 1.16 4.18 11.36
N GLY A 85 2.45 4.33 11.08
CA GLY A 85 3.51 3.90 11.99
C GLY A 85 3.54 4.69 13.29
N ARG A 86 3.16 5.97 13.27
CA ARG A 86 3.01 6.78 14.49
C ARG A 86 1.76 6.41 15.28
N MET A 87 0.71 5.95 14.61
CA MET A 87 -0.53 5.48 15.25
C MET A 87 -0.45 4.02 15.72
N ALA A 88 0.52 3.24 15.24
CA ALA A 88 0.65 1.81 15.53
C ALA A 88 0.63 1.48 17.03
N SER A 89 1.27 2.30 17.87
CA SER A 89 1.29 2.11 19.33
C SER A 89 -0.07 2.29 20.01
N ARG A 90 -1.04 2.91 19.31
CA ARG A 90 -2.42 3.12 19.79
C ARG A 90 -3.42 2.15 19.18
N LEU A 91 -3.02 1.39 18.17
CA LEU A 91 -3.89 0.42 17.49
C LEU A 91 -3.88 -0.91 18.26
N ILE A 92 -5.04 -1.57 18.35
CA ILE A 92 -5.13 -2.95 18.85
C ILE A 92 -4.66 -3.87 17.72
N THR A 93 -3.35 -4.02 17.58
CA THR A 93 -2.68 -4.71 16.47
C THR A 93 -2.94 -6.21 16.46
N GLU A 94 -3.42 -6.79 17.55
CA GLU A 94 -3.82 -8.20 17.63
C GLU A 94 -5.06 -8.51 16.79
N ASN A 95 -5.96 -7.53 16.68
CA ASN A 95 -7.25 -7.75 16.05
C ASN A 95 -7.13 -7.64 14.51
N PRO A 96 -7.40 -8.73 13.74
CA PRO A 96 -7.34 -8.68 12.28
C PRO A 96 -8.32 -7.68 11.67
N TYR A 97 -9.46 -7.41 12.32
CA TYR A 97 -10.41 -6.40 11.86
C TYR A 97 -9.80 -4.99 11.88
N VAL A 98 -9.01 -4.65 12.91
CA VAL A 98 -8.35 -3.33 13.02
C VAL A 98 -7.31 -3.14 11.92
N LYS A 99 -6.54 -4.19 11.61
CA LYS A 99 -5.57 -4.19 10.49
C LYS A 99 -6.27 -3.95 9.15
N THR A 100 -7.34 -4.68 8.88
CA THR A 100 -8.12 -4.54 7.63
C THR A 100 -8.72 -3.15 7.50
N VAL A 101 -9.32 -2.61 8.57
CA VAL A 101 -9.89 -1.24 8.55
C VAL A 101 -8.79 -0.20 8.34
N THR A 102 -7.61 -0.40 8.93
CA THR A 102 -6.47 0.51 8.74
C THR A 102 -6.01 0.50 7.28
N VAL A 103 -5.93 -0.66 6.63
CA VAL A 103 -5.60 -0.76 5.20
C VAL A 103 -6.68 -0.15 4.32
N LEU A 104 -7.96 -0.35 4.64
CA LEU A 104 -9.07 0.28 3.92
C LEU A 104 -8.93 1.81 3.92
N LEU A 105 -8.76 2.39 5.11
CA LEU A 105 -8.58 3.84 5.27
C LEU A 105 -7.31 4.34 4.58
N ALA A 106 -6.20 3.62 4.74
CA ALA A 106 -4.94 3.95 4.08
C ALA A 106 -5.08 3.95 2.55
N SER A 107 -5.80 2.97 1.99
CA SER A 107 -6.04 2.86 0.53
C SER A 107 -6.92 4.00 0.03
N MET A 108 -7.95 4.39 0.80
CA MET A 108 -8.78 5.56 0.45
C MET A 108 -7.96 6.85 0.48
N VAL A 109 -7.15 7.05 1.53
CA VAL A 109 -6.24 8.19 1.63
C VAL A 109 -5.22 8.19 0.50
N HIS A 110 -4.68 7.03 0.13
CA HIS A 110 -3.76 6.89 -1.01
C HIS A 110 -4.41 7.41 -2.29
N GLY A 111 -5.61 6.93 -2.62
CA GLY A 111 -6.35 7.38 -3.81
C GLY A 111 -6.67 8.88 -3.80
N ILE A 112 -7.04 9.44 -2.64
CA ILE A 112 -7.33 10.88 -2.50
C ILE A 112 -6.05 11.71 -2.70
N LEU A 113 -4.94 11.32 -2.08
CA LEU A 113 -3.67 12.01 -2.23
C LEU A 113 -3.15 11.90 -3.67
N TYR A 114 -3.27 10.73 -4.28
CA TYR A 114 -2.95 10.51 -5.69
C TYR A 114 -3.74 11.47 -6.59
N LEU A 115 -5.07 11.55 -6.41
CA LEU A 115 -5.89 12.50 -7.16
C LEU A 115 -5.48 13.96 -6.94
N ALA A 116 -5.09 14.32 -5.72
CA ALA A 116 -4.62 15.67 -5.42
C ALA A 116 -3.33 16.00 -6.17
N VAL A 117 -2.38 15.06 -6.24
CA VAL A 117 -1.14 15.23 -7.01
C VAL A 117 -1.45 15.28 -8.51
N GLU A 118 -2.30 14.39 -9.02
CA GLU A 118 -2.70 14.37 -10.43
C GLU A 118 -3.41 15.66 -10.83
N TYR A 119 -4.28 16.20 -9.99
CA TYR A 119 -4.97 17.48 -10.23
C TYR A 119 -3.99 18.65 -10.42
N VAL A 120 -2.91 18.68 -9.62
CA VAL A 120 -1.86 19.71 -9.73
C VAL A 120 -1.05 19.56 -11.02
N GLN A 121 -0.88 18.33 -11.52
CA GLN A 121 -0.11 18.03 -12.74
C GLN A 121 -0.93 18.19 -14.02
N LYS A 122 -2.19 17.74 -14.00
CA LYS A 122 -3.10 17.71 -15.15
C LYS A 122 -4.49 18.20 -14.74
N VAL A 123 -4.92 19.30 -15.33
CA VAL A 123 -6.25 19.90 -15.08
C VAL A 123 -7.31 19.25 -15.98
N ASP A 124 -7.36 17.91 -16.03
CA ASP A 124 -8.41 17.17 -16.76
C ASP A 124 -9.51 16.68 -15.81
N MET A 125 -10.62 17.40 -15.79
CA MET A 125 -11.75 17.12 -14.90
C MET A 125 -12.47 15.81 -15.19
N ASN A 126 -12.39 15.27 -16.42
CA ASN A 126 -13.06 14.03 -16.78
C ASN A 126 -12.26 12.81 -16.31
N ALA A 127 -10.94 12.86 -16.46
CA ALA A 127 -10.04 11.82 -15.95
C ALA A 127 -10.15 11.68 -14.41
N LEU A 128 -10.21 12.82 -13.70
CA LEU A 128 -10.32 12.86 -12.24
C LEU A 128 -11.64 12.26 -11.73
N LYS A 129 -12.76 12.49 -12.42
CA LYS A 129 -14.06 11.89 -12.06
C LYS A 129 -14.08 10.38 -12.24
N MET A 130 -13.45 9.87 -13.29
CA MET A 130 -13.40 8.44 -13.56
C MET A 130 -12.48 7.71 -12.56
N MET A 131 -11.35 8.33 -12.21
CA MET A 131 -10.43 7.80 -11.19
C MET A 131 -11.07 7.84 -9.79
N SER A 132 -11.78 8.90 -9.42
CA SER A 132 -12.40 9.00 -8.10
C SER A 132 -13.45 7.91 -7.83
N PHE A 133 -14.23 7.53 -8.86
CA PHE A 133 -15.17 6.42 -8.75
C PHE A 133 -14.47 5.05 -8.54
N SER A 134 -13.21 4.94 -8.96
CA SER A 134 -12.42 3.70 -8.84
C SER A 134 -11.75 3.52 -7.48
N ILE A 135 -11.61 4.60 -6.69
CA ILE A 135 -10.94 4.56 -5.37
C ILE A 135 -11.65 3.62 -4.40
N VAL A 136 -12.98 3.72 -4.30
CA VAL A 136 -13.74 2.93 -3.30
C VAL A 136 -13.71 1.43 -3.62
N PRO A 137 -14.00 0.98 -4.86
CA PRO A 137 -13.85 -0.43 -5.22
C PRO A 137 -12.43 -0.96 -4.99
N GLN A 138 -11.40 -0.19 -5.36
CA GLN A 138 -10.01 -0.58 -5.16
C GLN A 138 -9.68 -0.73 -3.67
N ALA A 139 -10.02 0.27 -2.85
CA ALA A 139 -9.76 0.22 -1.42
C ALA A 139 -10.47 -0.97 -0.74
N CYS A 140 -11.73 -1.25 -1.12
CA CYS A 140 -12.46 -2.41 -0.64
C CYS A 140 -11.78 -3.73 -1.05
N PHE A 141 -11.30 -3.83 -2.28
CA PHE A 141 -10.63 -5.04 -2.75
C PHE A 141 -9.28 -5.26 -2.05
N THR A 142 -8.48 -4.20 -1.90
CA THR A 142 -7.24 -4.20 -1.12
C THR A 142 -7.48 -4.62 0.34
N ALA A 143 -8.53 -4.07 0.97
CA ALA A 143 -8.90 -4.43 2.33
C ALA A 143 -9.31 -5.90 2.44
N LEU A 144 -10.07 -6.44 1.48
CA LEU A 144 -10.46 -7.84 1.47
C LEU A 144 -9.26 -8.79 1.39
N LEU A 145 -8.22 -8.42 0.64
CA LEU A 145 -6.98 -9.21 0.51
C LEU A 145 -6.02 -9.05 1.70
N THR A 146 -6.18 -8.00 2.50
CA THR A 146 -5.32 -7.68 3.65
C THR A 146 -5.07 -8.84 4.61
N PRO A 147 -6.09 -9.56 5.13
CA PRO A 147 -5.85 -10.64 6.08
C PRO A 147 -4.98 -11.77 5.49
N PHE A 148 -5.15 -12.08 4.21
CA PHE A 148 -4.35 -13.08 3.52
C PHE A 148 -2.90 -12.64 3.36
N VAL A 149 -2.67 -11.40 2.92
CA VAL A 149 -1.32 -10.84 2.75
C VAL A 149 -0.61 -10.73 4.10
N PHE A 150 -1.28 -10.25 5.14
CA PHE A 150 -0.71 -10.15 6.49
C PHE A 150 -0.30 -11.53 7.03
N LEU A 151 -1.14 -12.55 6.82
CA LEU A 151 -0.81 -13.92 7.21
C LEU A 151 0.40 -14.44 6.43
N LEU A 152 0.45 -14.23 5.12
CA LEU A 152 1.59 -14.65 4.30
C LEU A 152 2.90 -13.99 4.75
N VAL A 153 2.90 -12.66 4.94
CA VAL A 153 4.10 -11.92 5.35
C VAL A 153 4.58 -12.34 6.75
N SER A 154 3.65 -12.52 7.70
CA SER A 154 3.98 -13.02 9.04
C SER A 154 4.48 -14.47 9.07
N ARG A 155 4.11 -15.31 8.09
CA ARG A 155 4.69 -16.67 7.96
C ARG A 155 6.10 -16.64 7.39
N LEU A 156 6.34 -15.77 6.41
CA LEU A 156 7.66 -15.61 5.78
C LEU A 156 8.67 -14.93 6.72
N ARG A 157 8.18 -14.11 7.66
CA ARG A 157 9.00 -13.44 8.66
C ARG A 157 8.73 -13.98 10.06
N SER A 158 9.70 -14.68 10.62
CA SER A 158 9.71 -15.16 12.02
C SER A 158 9.77 -14.04 13.08
N THR A 159 9.50 -12.77 12.73
CA THR A 159 9.44 -11.67 13.69
C THR A 159 8.02 -11.60 14.26
N PRO A 160 7.86 -11.80 15.58
CA PRO A 160 6.58 -11.58 16.22
C PRO A 160 6.17 -10.12 16.03
N ILE A 161 4.90 -9.90 15.69
CA ILE A 161 4.30 -8.56 15.74
C ILE A 161 4.42 -8.13 17.20
N GLN A 162 5.03 -6.97 17.48
CA GLN A 162 5.18 -6.48 18.86
C GLN A 162 3.85 -6.62 19.62
N GLY A 163 3.79 -7.58 20.54
CA GLY A 163 2.55 -7.97 21.25
C GLY A 163 2.35 -9.46 21.56
N THR A 164 3.10 -10.40 20.95
CA THR A 164 3.10 -11.83 21.38
C THR A 164 4.25 -12.18 22.31
#